data_AF-A0A4R5UWF4-F1
#
_entry.id   AF-A0A4R5UWF4-F1
#
_cell.length_a   1.000
_cell.length_b   1.000
_cell.length_c   1.000
_cell.angle_alpha   90.00
_cell.angle_beta   90.00
_cell.angle_gamma   90.00
#
_symmetry.space_group_name_H-M   'P 1'
#
loop_
_entity.id
_entity.type
_entity.pdbx_description
1 polymer ?
#
loop_
_entity_poly.entity_id
_entity_poly.type
_entity_poly.pdbx_seq_one_letter_code
_entity_poly.pdbx_strand_id
1 'polypeptide(L)'
;MTNLRQSKRSQARIRVALQGPSGAGKTYSSLLLAFGLTGNWSKIAVIDTENQSADLYAHLGQYNVISVGSPQTPEKYVEAIEICEKAGMEAIIIDSISHEWETLLDIHSNMPGNSFSNWAKITPRHNALLNKILSCSAHVIATVRTKQDYVLTDKNGKMVPEKVGLKGVQRDGLEYDFTIVFDVNIRHQASASKDRTGMFVDVPDFVIGEETGRKIADWCMEGASASQKQSSFSLTDQFEESLTFHDSITNCQTMDELIKLFNANPALQQVYRDEFIAQKNKLINQPNFRQNGTAAH
;
A
#
# COMPACT_ATOMS: atom_id res chain seq x y z
N MET A 1 -3.72 -24.41 15.61
CA MET A 1 -2.54 -23.54 15.78
C MET A 1 -2.33 -23.29 17.27
N THR A 2 -1.09 -23.39 17.78
CA THR A 2 -0.78 -23.41 19.22
C THR A 2 0.42 -22.52 19.57
N ASN A 3 0.45 -21.26 19.12
CA ASN A 3 1.36 -20.27 19.71
C ASN A 3 0.81 -18.85 19.56
N LEU A 4 0.71 -18.13 20.68
CA LEU A 4 0.43 -16.70 20.74
C LEU A 4 1.69 -15.95 20.34
N ARG A 5 1.61 -15.05 19.36
CA ARG A 5 2.73 -14.21 18.92
C ARG A 5 2.39 -12.74 19.03
N GLN A 6 3.40 -11.89 19.22
CA GLN A 6 3.22 -10.45 19.02
C GLN A 6 2.96 -10.16 17.53
N SER A 7 1.99 -9.29 17.28
CA SER A 7 1.65 -8.87 15.92
C SER A 7 2.81 -8.09 15.32
N LYS A 8 3.15 -8.42 14.07
CA LYS A 8 4.11 -7.67 13.25
C LYS A 8 3.51 -7.55 11.86
N ARG A 9 3.56 -6.35 11.29
CA ARG A 9 3.08 -6.05 9.92
C ARG A 9 4.06 -6.53 8.86
N SER A 10 5.30 -6.90 9.24
CA SER A 10 6.29 -7.45 8.31
C SER A 10 5.67 -8.59 7.51
N GLN A 11 5.65 -8.45 6.18
CA GLN A 11 5.09 -9.41 5.22
C GLN A 11 3.55 -9.44 5.10
N ALA A 12 2.86 -8.36 5.45
CA ALA A 12 1.43 -8.25 5.14
C ALA A 12 1.19 -8.34 3.62
N ARG A 13 0.29 -9.23 3.20
CA ARG A 13 -0.20 -9.30 1.82
C ARG A 13 -1.50 -8.53 1.71
N ILE A 14 -1.48 -7.47 0.90
CA ILE A 14 -2.62 -6.57 0.79
C ILE A 14 -3.76 -7.22 -0.01
N ARG A 15 -5.00 -6.89 0.37
CA ARG A 15 -6.22 -7.17 -0.39
C ARG A 15 -6.85 -5.85 -0.77
N VAL A 16 -6.89 -5.56 -2.06
CA VAL A 16 -7.50 -4.33 -2.60
C VAL A 16 -8.67 -4.71 -3.49
N ALA A 17 -9.80 -4.02 -3.32
CA ALA A 17 -10.90 -4.07 -4.28
C ALA A 17 -11.00 -2.74 -5.03
N LEU A 18 -11.13 -2.77 -6.36
CA LEU A 18 -11.48 -1.62 -7.19
C LEU A 18 -12.89 -1.81 -7.69
N GLN A 19 -13.84 -1.01 -7.21
CA GLN A 19 -15.23 -1.06 -7.60
C GLN A 19 -15.55 0.10 -8.53
N GLY A 20 -16.32 -0.12 -9.58
CA GLY A 20 -16.69 0.96 -10.48
C GLY A 20 -17.42 0.51 -11.74
N PRO A 21 -18.09 1.45 -12.45
CA PRO A 21 -18.84 1.13 -13.65
C PRO A 21 -17.91 0.66 -14.78
N SER A 22 -18.50 0.08 -15.83
CA SER A 22 -17.75 -0.17 -17.07
C SER A 22 -17.23 1.15 -17.64
N GLY A 23 -15.97 1.15 -18.09
CA GLY A 23 -15.25 2.32 -18.59
C GLY A 23 -14.50 3.12 -17.52
N ALA A 24 -14.61 2.78 -16.23
CA ALA A 24 -13.92 3.52 -15.16
C ALA A 24 -12.39 3.33 -15.12
N GLY A 25 -11.82 2.39 -15.88
CA GLY A 25 -10.38 2.16 -15.92
C GLY A 25 -9.83 1.18 -14.86
N LYS A 26 -10.68 0.31 -14.30
CA LYS A 26 -10.31 -0.65 -13.23
C LYS A 26 -9.09 -1.51 -13.59
N THR A 27 -9.12 -2.20 -14.73
CA THR A 27 -8.03 -3.07 -15.21
C THR A 27 -6.71 -2.32 -15.33
N TYR A 28 -6.75 -1.15 -15.97
CA TYR A 28 -5.58 -0.28 -16.14
C TYR A 28 -5.01 0.17 -14.79
N SER A 29 -5.86 0.67 -13.89
CA SER A 29 -5.45 1.07 -12.54
C SER A 29 -4.91 -0.10 -11.71
N SER A 30 -5.51 -1.29 -11.83
CA SER A 30 -5.03 -2.49 -11.15
C SER A 30 -3.63 -2.90 -11.63
N LEU A 31 -3.35 -2.82 -12.93
CA LEU A 31 -2.03 -3.11 -13.49
C LEU A 31 -0.95 -2.17 -12.96
N LEU A 32 -1.22 -0.86 -12.96
CA LEU A 32 -0.27 0.13 -12.42
C LEU A 32 -0.08 -0.03 -10.90
N LEU A 33 -1.16 -0.30 -10.16
CA LEU A 33 -1.08 -0.56 -8.73
C LEU A 33 -0.26 -1.83 -8.45
N ALA A 34 -0.48 -2.90 -9.19
CA ALA A 34 0.29 -4.15 -9.08
C ALA A 34 1.76 -3.95 -9.41
N PHE A 35 2.07 -3.12 -10.41
CA PHE A 35 3.45 -2.76 -10.71
C PHE A 35 4.08 -1.96 -9.56
N GLY A 36 3.38 -0.98 -9.00
CA GLY A 36 3.86 -0.25 -7.82
C GLY A 36 4.07 -1.13 -6.59
N LEU A 37 3.27 -2.21 -6.44
CA LEU A 37 3.43 -3.17 -5.35
C LEU A 37 4.67 -4.06 -5.47
N THR A 38 5.07 -4.38 -6.70
CA THR A 38 6.08 -5.43 -6.98
C THR A 38 7.38 -4.87 -7.54
N GLY A 39 7.33 -3.73 -8.21
CA GLY A 39 8.41 -3.18 -9.03
C GLY A 39 8.78 -4.04 -10.24
N ASN A 40 8.01 -5.10 -10.55
CA ASN A 40 8.36 -6.06 -11.59
C ASN A 40 7.13 -6.64 -12.31
N TRP A 41 6.96 -6.28 -13.58
CA TRP A 41 5.88 -6.78 -14.44
C TRP A 41 5.83 -8.30 -14.54
N SER A 42 6.98 -8.98 -14.56
CA SER A 42 7.02 -10.44 -14.70
C SER A 42 6.49 -11.19 -13.48
N LYS A 43 6.26 -10.48 -12.36
CA LYS A 43 5.71 -11.00 -11.10
C LYS A 43 4.20 -10.73 -10.94
N ILE A 44 3.58 -10.13 -11.96
CA ILE A 44 2.16 -9.83 -11.98
C ILE A 44 1.45 -10.89 -12.84
N ALA A 45 0.32 -11.38 -12.32
CA ALA A 45 -0.60 -12.20 -13.09
C ALA A 45 -2.00 -11.62 -13.07
N VAL A 46 -2.68 -11.64 -14.22
CA VAL A 46 -4.10 -11.28 -14.35
C VAL A 46 -4.91 -12.55 -14.58
N ILE A 47 -5.85 -12.81 -13.66
CA ILE A 47 -6.93 -13.78 -13.85
C ILE A 47 -8.04 -13.05 -14.62
N ASP A 48 -8.04 -13.23 -15.93
CA ASP A 48 -8.93 -12.53 -16.86
C ASP A 48 -10.21 -13.36 -17.09
N THR A 49 -11.35 -12.78 -16.73
CA THR A 49 -12.68 -13.37 -16.97
C THR A 49 -13.46 -12.63 -18.04
N GLU A 50 -12.88 -11.57 -18.61
CA GLU A 50 -13.49 -10.58 -19.52
C GLU A 50 -12.94 -10.69 -20.95
N ASN A 51 -12.85 -11.92 -21.48
CA ASN A 51 -12.53 -12.22 -22.89
C ASN A 51 -11.27 -11.49 -23.42
N GLN A 52 -10.13 -11.67 -22.74
CA GLN A 52 -8.82 -11.13 -23.14
C GLN A 52 -8.75 -9.59 -23.04
N SER A 53 -9.52 -8.97 -22.13
CA SER A 53 -9.41 -7.54 -21.85
C SER A 53 -8.03 -7.17 -21.30
N ALA A 54 -7.37 -8.12 -20.60
CA ALA A 54 -6.04 -7.94 -20.08
C ALA A 54 -5.03 -7.71 -21.22
N ASP A 55 -5.15 -8.42 -22.35
CA ASP A 55 -4.17 -8.34 -23.44
C ASP A 55 -4.13 -6.97 -24.13
N LEU A 56 -5.21 -6.19 -24.03
CA LEU A 56 -5.27 -4.82 -24.55
C LEU A 56 -4.24 -3.87 -23.89
N TYR A 57 -3.78 -4.23 -22.70
CA TYR A 57 -2.84 -3.44 -21.91
C TYR A 57 -1.40 -3.96 -21.97
N ALA A 58 -1.08 -4.88 -22.88
CA ALA A 58 0.26 -5.48 -22.99
C ALA A 58 1.38 -4.44 -23.24
N HIS A 59 1.03 -3.25 -23.74
CA HIS A 59 1.95 -2.12 -23.91
C HIS A 59 2.46 -1.54 -22.59
N LEU A 60 1.81 -1.81 -21.45
CA LEU A 60 2.25 -1.34 -20.12
C LEU A 60 3.46 -2.13 -19.61
N GLY A 61 3.53 -3.43 -19.91
CA GLY A 61 4.62 -4.29 -19.47
C GLY A 61 4.34 -5.77 -19.69
N GLN A 62 5.36 -6.60 -19.48
CA GLN A 62 5.30 -8.05 -19.68
C GLN A 62 4.77 -8.76 -18.42
N TYR A 63 3.45 -8.64 -18.17
CA TYR A 63 2.76 -9.43 -17.14
C TYR A 63 2.20 -10.74 -17.71
N ASN A 64 1.80 -11.63 -16.80
CA ASN A 64 1.24 -12.93 -17.14
C ASN A 64 -0.29 -12.87 -17.12
N VAL A 65 -0.95 -13.70 -17.94
CA VAL A 65 -2.41 -13.77 -17.99
C VAL A 65 -2.85 -15.23 -17.90
N ILE A 66 -3.91 -15.48 -17.13
CA ILE A 66 -4.64 -16.75 -17.12
C ILE A 66 -6.11 -16.44 -17.38
N SER A 67 -6.66 -17.03 -18.44
CA SER A 67 -8.07 -16.82 -18.79
C SER A 67 -8.96 -17.82 -18.07
N VAL A 68 -10.03 -17.34 -17.42
CA VAL A 68 -11.08 -18.16 -16.84
C VAL A 68 -12.30 -18.09 -17.74
N GLY A 69 -12.46 -19.13 -18.57
CA GLY A 69 -13.61 -19.26 -19.46
C GLY A 69 -14.91 -19.62 -18.74
N SER A 70 -16.04 -19.32 -19.38
CA SER A 70 -17.38 -19.65 -18.90
C SER A 70 -17.57 -21.17 -18.68
N PRO A 71 -18.37 -21.61 -17.68
CA PRO A 71 -18.89 -20.80 -16.59
C PRO A 71 -17.78 -20.37 -15.62
N GLN A 72 -17.83 -19.14 -15.13
CA GLN A 72 -16.85 -18.54 -14.21
C GLN A 72 -17.10 -19.02 -12.78
N THR A 73 -16.92 -20.30 -12.52
CA THR A 73 -17.22 -20.93 -11.22
C THR A 73 -16.15 -20.63 -10.16
N PRO A 74 -16.49 -20.53 -8.86
CA PRO A 74 -15.54 -20.29 -7.77
C PRO A 74 -14.31 -21.20 -7.80
N GLU A 75 -14.52 -22.48 -8.14
CA GLU A 75 -13.47 -23.50 -8.19
C GLU A 75 -12.39 -23.19 -9.25
N LYS A 76 -12.79 -22.63 -10.40
CA LYS A 76 -11.84 -22.22 -11.45
C LYS A 76 -11.00 -21.03 -11.01
N TYR A 77 -11.58 -20.09 -10.25
CA TYR A 77 -10.80 -18.99 -9.68
C TYR A 77 -9.82 -19.50 -8.62
N VAL A 78 -10.23 -20.44 -7.77
CA VAL A 78 -9.33 -21.07 -6.79
C VAL A 78 -8.15 -21.74 -7.49
N GLU A 79 -8.40 -22.54 -8.53
CA GLU A 79 -7.37 -23.17 -9.34
C GLU A 79 -6.44 -22.13 -10.00
N ALA A 80 -7.01 -21.07 -10.57
CA ALA A 80 -6.22 -20.01 -11.20
C ALA A 80 -5.30 -19.30 -10.18
N ILE A 81 -5.80 -18.99 -8.98
CA ILE A 81 -4.97 -18.42 -7.90
C ILE A 81 -3.85 -19.39 -7.52
N GLU A 82 -4.13 -20.68 -7.40
CA GLU A 82 -3.10 -21.69 -7.10
C GLU A 82 -2.03 -21.80 -8.18
N ILE A 83 -2.40 -21.67 -9.45
CA ILE A 83 -1.44 -21.64 -10.57
C ILE A 83 -0.53 -20.42 -10.43
N CYS A 84 -1.08 -19.24 -10.15
CA CYS A 84 -0.30 -18.02 -9.93
C CYS A 84 0.65 -18.14 -8.73
N GLU A 85 0.20 -18.73 -7.61
CA GLU A 85 1.05 -18.98 -6.44
C GLU A 85 2.19 -19.94 -6.76
N LYS A 86 1.90 -21.06 -7.44
CA LYS A 86 2.91 -22.04 -7.87
C LYS A 86 3.94 -21.43 -8.84
N ALA A 87 3.51 -20.50 -9.67
CA ALA A 87 4.38 -19.75 -10.57
C ALA A 87 5.20 -18.64 -9.85
N GLY A 88 5.01 -18.45 -8.55
CA GLY A 88 5.74 -17.45 -7.76
C GLY A 88 5.39 -16.01 -8.11
N MET A 89 4.12 -15.77 -8.48
CA MET A 89 3.58 -14.43 -8.69
C MET A 89 3.45 -13.69 -7.36
N GLU A 90 3.75 -12.39 -7.38
CA GLU A 90 3.75 -11.55 -6.18
C GLU A 90 2.54 -10.63 -6.11
N ALA A 91 1.93 -10.30 -7.25
CA ALA A 91 0.63 -9.64 -7.33
C ALA A 91 -0.30 -10.37 -8.30
N ILE A 92 -1.51 -10.67 -7.84
CA ILE A 92 -2.57 -11.31 -8.62
C ILE A 92 -3.72 -10.34 -8.77
N ILE A 93 -4.06 -10.01 -10.00
CA ILE A 93 -5.24 -9.22 -10.35
C ILE A 93 -6.35 -10.19 -10.72
N ILE A 94 -7.53 -10.05 -10.13
CA ILE A 94 -8.73 -10.81 -10.50
C ILE A 94 -9.68 -9.84 -11.20
N ASP A 95 -9.82 -9.98 -12.51
CA ASP A 95 -10.62 -9.10 -13.36
C ASP A 95 -11.70 -9.89 -14.09
N SER A 96 -12.87 -10.13 -13.51
CA SER A 96 -13.41 -9.57 -12.25
C SER A 96 -14.08 -10.64 -11.40
N ILE A 97 -14.25 -10.37 -10.11
CA ILE A 97 -14.99 -11.26 -9.19
C ILE A 97 -16.51 -11.15 -9.33
N SER A 98 -17.01 -10.17 -10.08
CA SER A 98 -18.45 -10.03 -10.34
C SER A 98 -19.00 -11.18 -11.19
N HIS A 99 -18.21 -11.73 -12.13
CA HIS A 99 -18.65 -12.84 -12.98
C HIS A 99 -18.84 -14.14 -12.19
N GLU A 100 -18.05 -14.36 -11.13
CA GLU A 100 -18.27 -15.47 -10.21
C GLU A 100 -19.63 -15.36 -9.53
N TRP A 101 -19.96 -14.18 -9.02
CA TRP A 101 -21.22 -13.96 -8.33
C TRP A 101 -22.41 -14.13 -9.26
N GLU A 102 -22.33 -13.58 -10.47
CA GLU A 102 -23.35 -13.77 -11.51
C GLU A 102 -23.53 -15.24 -11.86
N THR A 103 -22.44 -16.00 -12.00
CA THR A 103 -22.46 -17.45 -12.24
C THR A 103 -23.17 -18.19 -11.09
N LEU A 104 -22.91 -17.81 -9.83
CA LEU A 104 -23.59 -18.42 -8.68
C LEU A 104 -25.08 -18.07 -8.62
N LEU A 105 -25.45 -16.84 -8.99
CA LEU A 105 -26.86 -16.44 -9.07
C LEU A 105 -27.61 -17.22 -10.17
N ASP A 106 -26.96 -17.45 -11.32
CA ASP A 106 -27.53 -18.27 -12.39
C ASP A 106 -27.65 -19.75 -11.99
N ILE A 107 -26.66 -20.30 -11.30
CA ILE A 107 -26.78 -21.65 -10.73
C ILE A 107 -27.92 -21.69 -9.73
N HIS A 108 -28.03 -20.70 -8.84
CA HIS A 108 -29.11 -20.63 -7.84
C HIS A 108 -30.50 -20.61 -8.49
N SER A 109 -30.69 -19.79 -9.52
CA SER A 109 -32.00 -19.61 -10.18
C SER A 109 -32.48 -20.88 -10.90
N ASN A 110 -31.55 -21.70 -11.37
CA ASN A 110 -31.83 -22.95 -12.08
C ASN A 110 -31.93 -24.18 -11.16
N MET A 111 -31.70 -24.04 -9.84
CA MET A 111 -31.79 -25.16 -8.90
C MET A 111 -33.23 -25.44 -8.44
N PRO A 112 -33.70 -26.70 -8.49
CA PRO A 112 -35.01 -27.07 -7.96
C PRO A 112 -35.04 -27.03 -6.43
N GLY A 113 -36.20 -26.75 -5.84
CA GLY A 113 -36.40 -26.72 -4.39
C GLY A 113 -36.48 -25.29 -3.83
N ASN A 114 -36.35 -25.16 -2.51
CA ASN A 114 -36.45 -23.86 -1.84
C ASN A 114 -35.11 -23.11 -1.82
N SER A 115 -35.20 -21.78 -1.88
CA SER A 115 -34.06 -20.84 -1.90
C SER A 115 -33.07 -21.07 -0.74
N PHE A 116 -33.58 -21.29 0.48
CA PHE A 116 -32.72 -21.52 1.66
C PHE A 116 -31.79 -22.74 1.49
N SER A 117 -32.34 -23.86 1.02
CA SER A 117 -31.58 -25.10 0.80
C SER A 117 -30.59 -24.96 -0.37
N ASN A 118 -30.91 -24.15 -1.37
CA ASN A 118 -30.01 -23.85 -2.49
C ASN A 118 -28.82 -22.99 -2.03
N TRP A 119 -29.08 -21.96 -1.23
CA TRP A 119 -28.02 -21.15 -0.64
C TRP A 119 -27.09 -21.93 0.29
N ALA A 120 -27.59 -22.95 1.00
CA ALA A 120 -26.76 -23.83 1.81
C ALA A 120 -25.71 -24.61 0.96
N LYS A 121 -25.98 -24.83 -0.33
CA LYS A 121 -25.06 -25.47 -1.27
C LYS A 121 -24.13 -24.48 -1.98
N ILE A 122 -24.61 -23.26 -2.24
CA ILE A 122 -23.87 -22.22 -2.98
C ILE A 122 -22.92 -21.44 -2.08
N THR A 123 -23.36 -21.06 -0.88
CA THR A 123 -22.57 -20.24 0.06
C THR A 123 -21.20 -20.83 0.36
N PRO A 124 -21.04 -22.15 0.59
CA PRO A 124 -19.72 -22.74 0.82
C PRO A 124 -18.75 -22.54 -0.36
N ARG A 125 -19.23 -22.56 -1.60
CA ARG A 125 -18.40 -22.40 -2.81
C ARG A 125 -17.87 -20.97 -2.92
N HIS A 126 -18.75 -19.99 -2.75
CA HIS A 126 -18.37 -18.57 -2.69
C HIS A 126 -17.36 -18.30 -1.56
N ASN A 127 -17.66 -18.80 -0.37
CA ASN A 127 -16.78 -18.65 0.79
C ASN A 127 -15.42 -19.31 0.57
N ALA A 128 -15.34 -20.43 -0.17
CA ALA A 128 -14.08 -21.08 -0.50
C ALA A 128 -13.19 -20.17 -1.37
N LEU A 129 -13.78 -19.47 -2.36
CA LEU A 129 -13.07 -18.46 -3.14
C LEU A 129 -12.59 -17.29 -2.29
N LEU A 130 -13.45 -16.72 -1.45
CA LEU A 130 -13.06 -15.62 -0.55
C LEU A 130 -11.93 -16.04 0.39
N ASN A 131 -12.04 -17.23 1.00
CA ASN A 131 -10.99 -17.78 1.85
C ASN A 131 -9.68 -17.97 1.08
N LYS A 132 -9.74 -18.40 -0.18
CA LYS A 132 -8.56 -18.53 -1.03
C LYS A 132 -7.92 -17.18 -1.32
N ILE A 133 -8.72 -16.16 -1.65
CA ILE A 133 -8.25 -14.77 -1.82
C ILE A 133 -7.57 -14.28 -0.54
N LEU A 134 -8.21 -14.45 0.62
CA LEU A 134 -7.69 -14.00 1.91
C LEU A 134 -6.37 -14.70 2.29
N SER A 135 -6.30 -16.02 2.11
CA SER A 135 -5.13 -16.82 2.45
C SER A 135 -3.99 -16.80 1.42
N CYS A 136 -4.19 -16.17 0.27
CA CYS A 136 -3.22 -16.12 -0.83
C CYS A 136 -1.84 -15.58 -0.40
N SER A 137 -0.75 -16.19 -0.85
CA SER A 137 0.60 -15.76 -0.50
C SER A 137 1.06 -14.48 -1.24
N ALA A 138 0.35 -14.09 -2.30
CA ALA A 138 0.61 -12.89 -3.10
C ALA A 138 -0.26 -11.70 -2.64
N HIS A 139 0.05 -10.48 -3.09
CA HIS A 139 -0.90 -9.36 -3.05
C HIS A 139 -2.07 -9.67 -3.99
N VAL A 140 -3.31 -9.33 -3.60
CA VAL A 140 -4.49 -9.57 -4.45
C VAL A 140 -5.24 -8.28 -4.68
N ILE A 141 -5.52 -8.00 -5.94
CA ILE A 141 -6.32 -6.87 -6.40
C ILE A 141 -7.53 -7.45 -7.13
N ALA A 142 -8.73 -7.25 -6.62
CA ALA A 142 -9.96 -7.70 -7.27
C ALA A 142 -10.70 -6.50 -7.87
N THR A 143 -11.17 -6.63 -9.10
CA THR A 143 -12.08 -5.64 -9.67
C THR A 143 -13.53 -6.08 -9.45
N VAL A 144 -14.41 -5.12 -9.19
CA VAL A 144 -15.85 -5.34 -9.00
C VAL A 144 -16.60 -4.41 -9.95
N ARG A 145 -17.49 -4.98 -10.74
CA ARG A 145 -18.40 -4.21 -11.58
C ARG A 145 -19.49 -3.63 -10.68
N THR A 146 -19.92 -2.40 -10.94
CA THR A 146 -21.09 -1.82 -10.27
C THR A 146 -22.29 -1.81 -11.20
N LYS A 147 -23.49 -1.95 -10.64
CA LYS A 147 -24.73 -1.64 -11.35
C LYS A 147 -24.68 -0.19 -11.80
N GLN A 148 -24.99 0.00 -13.08
CA GLN A 148 -24.92 1.30 -13.73
C GLN A 148 -26.26 2.00 -13.53
N ASP A 149 -26.21 3.22 -13.02
CA ASP A 149 -27.35 4.13 -13.06
C ASP A 149 -26.90 5.48 -13.60
N TYR A 150 -27.86 6.27 -14.09
CA TYR A 150 -27.63 7.60 -14.62
C TYR A 150 -28.21 8.62 -13.64
N VAL A 151 -27.34 9.40 -13.02
CA VAL A 151 -27.76 10.58 -12.25
C VAL A 151 -27.58 11.82 -13.11
N LEU A 152 -28.47 12.80 -12.97
CA LEU A 152 -28.30 14.08 -13.62
C LEU A 152 -27.35 14.93 -12.77
N THR A 153 -26.17 15.23 -13.29
CA THR A 153 -25.20 16.14 -12.66
C THR A 153 -25.28 17.51 -13.32
N ASP A 154 -25.31 18.58 -12.53
CA ASP A 154 -25.21 19.94 -13.06
C ASP A 154 -23.77 20.21 -13.51
N LYS A 155 -23.59 20.48 -14.81
CA LYS A 155 -22.37 21.03 -15.38
C LYS A 155 -22.69 22.39 -15.99
N ASN A 156 -22.30 23.46 -15.29
CA ASN A 156 -22.45 24.86 -15.73
C ASN A 156 -23.91 25.27 -16.03
N GLY A 157 -24.85 24.90 -15.15
CA GLY A 157 -26.28 25.21 -15.28
C GLY A 157 -27.04 24.27 -16.23
N LYS A 158 -26.39 23.20 -16.71
CA LYS A 158 -26.99 22.20 -17.59
C LYS A 158 -26.94 20.83 -16.92
N MET A 159 -28.11 20.21 -16.76
CA MET A 159 -28.23 18.85 -16.27
C MET A 159 -27.72 17.87 -17.34
N VAL A 160 -26.63 17.16 -17.05
CA VAL A 160 -26.04 16.15 -17.93
C VAL A 160 -26.14 14.78 -17.24
N PRO A 161 -26.67 13.74 -17.91
CA PRO A 161 -26.67 12.39 -17.34
C PRO A 161 -25.23 11.88 -17.20
N GLU A 162 -24.82 11.63 -15.97
CA GLU A 162 -23.55 11.03 -15.60
C GLU A 162 -23.79 9.62 -15.06
N LYS A 163 -23.01 8.68 -15.60
CA LYS A 163 -23.08 7.29 -15.19
C LYS A 163 -22.38 7.12 -13.84
N VAL A 164 -23.14 6.72 -12.83
CA VAL A 164 -22.62 6.43 -11.49
C VAL A 164 -22.74 4.94 -11.19
N GLY A 165 -21.75 4.42 -10.46
CA GLY A 165 -21.83 3.08 -9.87
C GLY A 165 -22.59 3.15 -8.56
N LEU A 166 -23.72 2.47 -8.44
CA LEU A 166 -24.53 2.52 -7.21
C LEU A 166 -24.18 1.41 -6.22
N LYS A 167 -24.08 0.17 -6.72
CA LYS A 167 -23.87 -1.02 -5.90
C LYS A 167 -22.99 -2.00 -6.65
N GLY A 168 -21.97 -2.55 -5.98
CA GLY A 168 -21.16 -3.64 -6.52
C GLY A 168 -22.03 -4.84 -6.89
N VAL A 169 -21.73 -5.47 -8.03
CA VAL A 169 -22.30 -6.75 -8.43
C VAL A 169 -21.53 -7.84 -7.69
N GLN A 170 -21.92 -8.04 -6.43
CA GLN A 170 -21.37 -9.03 -5.52
C GLN A 170 -22.32 -9.23 -4.32
N ARG A 171 -22.07 -10.24 -3.49
CA ARG A 171 -22.70 -10.43 -2.19
C ARG A 171 -22.47 -9.24 -1.26
N ASP A 172 -23.51 -8.86 -0.53
CA ASP A 172 -23.45 -7.79 0.47
C ASP A 172 -22.40 -8.11 1.54
N GLY A 173 -21.58 -7.11 1.89
CA GLY A 173 -20.53 -7.23 2.91
C GLY A 173 -19.17 -7.71 2.39
N LEU A 174 -19.00 -7.92 1.09
CA LEU A 174 -17.70 -8.26 0.50
C LEU A 174 -16.58 -7.29 0.91
N GLU A 175 -16.91 -6.01 1.06
CA GLU A 175 -15.98 -4.97 1.48
C GLU A 175 -15.27 -5.32 2.78
N TYR A 176 -15.86 -6.13 3.69
CA TYR A 176 -15.26 -6.54 4.95
C TYR A 176 -14.00 -7.41 4.78
N ASP A 177 -13.90 -8.15 3.67
CA ASP A 177 -12.79 -9.06 3.35
C ASP A 177 -11.55 -8.32 2.83
N PHE A 178 -11.73 -7.15 2.21
CA PHE A 178 -10.63 -6.37 1.64
C PHE A 178 -9.99 -5.41 2.65
N THR A 179 -8.68 -5.18 2.53
CA THR A 179 -7.97 -4.18 3.35
C THR A 179 -8.31 -2.77 2.91
N ILE A 180 -8.36 -2.56 1.60
CA ILE A 180 -8.69 -1.29 0.95
C ILE A 180 -9.77 -1.54 -0.10
N VAL A 181 -10.75 -0.67 -0.18
CA VAL A 181 -11.76 -0.64 -1.24
C VAL A 181 -11.75 0.76 -1.85
N PHE A 182 -11.44 0.80 -3.14
CA PHE A 182 -11.46 2.03 -3.94
C PHE A 182 -12.70 2.05 -4.84
N ASP A 183 -13.45 3.15 -4.80
CA ASP A 183 -14.52 3.44 -5.72
C ASP A 183 -13.99 4.30 -6.86
N VAL A 184 -13.91 3.72 -8.06
CA VAL A 184 -13.37 4.35 -9.26
C VAL A 184 -14.52 4.86 -10.12
N ASN A 185 -14.54 6.16 -10.37
CA ASN A 185 -15.56 6.82 -11.18
C ASN A 185 -15.18 6.85 -12.68
N ILE A 186 -16.10 7.33 -13.52
CA ILE A 186 -15.90 7.41 -14.99
C ILE A 186 -14.80 8.37 -15.44
N ARG A 187 -14.30 9.24 -14.54
CA ARG A 187 -13.18 10.14 -14.80
C ARG A 187 -11.84 9.52 -14.41
N HIS A 188 -11.83 8.21 -14.11
CA HIS A 188 -10.66 7.45 -13.65
C HIS A 188 -10.10 7.93 -12.31
N GLN A 189 -10.93 8.63 -11.53
CA GLN A 189 -10.58 9.06 -10.19
C GLN A 189 -11.16 8.07 -9.17
N ALA A 190 -10.41 7.84 -8.12
CA ALA A 190 -10.72 6.93 -7.03
C ALA A 190 -10.88 7.69 -5.71
N SER A 191 -11.82 7.23 -4.91
CA SER A 191 -11.93 7.54 -3.48
C SER A 191 -11.92 6.23 -2.69
N ALA A 192 -11.53 6.26 -1.42
CA ALA A 192 -11.52 5.08 -0.57
C ALA A 192 -12.81 4.99 0.26
N SER A 193 -13.70 4.04 -0.05
CA SER A 193 -14.86 3.73 0.81
C SER A 193 -14.49 2.87 2.02
N LYS A 194 -13.35 2.17 1.94
CA LYS A 194 -12.76 1.47 3.07
C LYS A 194 -11.26 1.52 2.98
N ASP A 195 -10.60 1.83 4.08
CA ASP A 195 -9.16 1.79 4.18
C ASP A 195 -8.72 1.44 5.61
N ARG A 196 -8.11 0.26 5.80
CA ARG A 196 -7.51 -0.15 7.07
C ARG A 196 -6.06 0.35 7.24
N THR A 197 -5.48 0.94 6.20
CA THR A 197 -4.11 1.47 6.24
C THR A 197 -4.06 2.89 6.80
N GLY A 198 -5.15 3.65 6.64
CA GLY A 198 -5.25 5.06 7.02
C GLY A 198 -4.57 6.03 6.05
N MET A 199 -4.09 5.54 4.90
CA MET A 199 -3.35 6.33 3.91
C MET A 199 -4.26 7.08 2.94
N PHE A 200 -5.48 6.59 2.73
CA PHE A 200 -6.39 7.07 1.69
C PHE A 200 -7.71 7.61 2.26
N VAL A 201 -7.90 7.55 3.58
CA VAL A 201 -9.04 8.15 4.28
C VAL A 201 -8.92 9.68 4.21
N ASP A 202 -10.03 10.37 3.92
CA ASP A 202 -10.12 11.84 3.79
C ASP A 202 -9.18 12.45 2.75
N VAL A 203 -8.65 11.64 1.84
CA VAL A 203 -7.84 12.10 0.70
C VAL A 203 -8.78 12.49 -0.45
N PRO A 204 -8.58 13.65 -1.11
CA PRO A 204 -9.32 14.02 -2.30
C PRO A 204 -9.24 12.95 -3.39
N ASP A 205 -10.26 12.88 -4.24
CA ASP A 205 -10.31 12.03 -5.42
C ASP A 205 -8.98 12.04 -6.20
N PHE A 206 -8.36 10.87 -6.38
CA PHE A 206 -7.03 10.73 -6.95
C PHE A 206 -7.00 9.67 -8.06
N VAL A 207 -5.98 9.69 -8.92
CA VAL A 207 -5.80 8.65 -9.94
C VAL A 207 -4.93 7.54 -9.37
N ILE A 208 -5.43 6.31 -9.39
CA ILE A 208 -4.65 5.13 -8.99
C ILE A 208 -3.55 4.89 -10.02
N GLY A 209 -2.30 4.84 -9.57
CA GLY A 209 -1.14 4.56 -10.39
C GLY A 209 -0.03 3.80 -9.65
N GLU A 210 1.15 3.76 -10.24
CA GLU A 210 2.33 3.10 -9.65
C GLU A 210 2.67 3.66 -8.27
N GLU A 211 2.59 4.98 -8.08
CA GLU A 211 2.86 5.60 -6.78
C GLU A 211 1.90 5.11 -5.68
N THR A 212 0.62 4.88 -6.02
CA THR A 212 -0.36 4.29 -5.11
C THR A 212 0.10 2.90 -4.67
N GLY A 213 0.56 2.08 -5.63
CA GLY A 213 1.11 0.75 -5.33
C GLY A 213 2.35 0.81 -4.44
N ARG A 214 3.28 1.73 -4.71
CA ARG A 214 4.49 1.92 -3.89
C ARG A 214 4.15 2.31 -2.45
N LYS A 215 3.23 3.26 -2.24
CA LYS A 215 2.76 3.64 -0.89
C LYS A 215 2.20 2.44 -0.12
N ILE A 216 1.43 1.59 -0.79
CA ILE A 216 0.89 0.36 -0.20
C ILE A 216 2.00 -0.66 0.10
N ALA A 217 2.98 -0.82 -0.80
CA ALA A 217 4.13 -1.68 -0.58
C ALA A 217 4.93 -1.25 0.65
N ASP A 218 5.23 0.05 0.74
CA ASP A 218 5.92 0.64 1.89
C ASP A 218 5.15 0.37 3.18
N TRP A 219 3.83 0.61 3.20
CA TRP A 219 2.99 0.30 4.35
C TRP A 219 3.03 -1.19 4.73
N CYS A 220 3.04 -2.10 3.75
CA CYS A 220 3.17 -3.54 4.00
C CYS A 220 4.54 -3.91 4.58
N MET A 221 5.59 -3.16 4.23
CA MET A 221 6.97 -3.38 4.64
C MET A 221 7.37 -2.62 5.91
N GLU A 222 6.67 -1.57 6.31
CA GLU A 222 7.03 -0.76 7.49
C GLU A 222 7.06 -1.58 8.80
N GLY A 223 6.39 -2.74 8.85
CA GLY A 223 6.57 -3.69 9.95
C GLY A 223 7.87 -4.50 9.90
N ALA A 224 8.44 -4.69 8.71
CA ALA A 224 9.77 -5.28 8.46
C ALA A 224 10.86 -4.27 8.78
N SER A 225 10.64 -2.98 8.45
CA SER A 225 11.54 -1.89 8.83
C SER A 225 11.52 -1.62 10.33
N ALA A 226 10.42 -1.89 11.05
CA ALA A 226 10.41 -1.87 12.52
C ALA A 226 11.12 -3.08 13.15
N SER A 227 11.29 -4.19 12.39
CA SER A 227 12.02 -5.38 12.82
C SER A 227 13.44 -5.51 12.24
N GLN A 228 13.81 -4.66 11.28
CA GLN A 228 15.19 -4.31 10.90
C GLN A 228 15.65 -3.00 11.55
N LYS A 229 14.73 -2.22 12.13
CA LYS A 229 14.95 -1.32 13.28
C LYS A 229 14.77 -2.06 14.62
N GLN A 230 14.87 -3.38 14.63
CA GLN A 230 15.93 -3.98 15.44
C GLN A 230 17.22 -3.82 14.64
N SER A 231 17.62 -2.56 14.46
CA SER A 231 19.02 -2.25 14.59
C SER A 231 19.43 -2.96 15.89
N SER A 232 20.59 -3.58 15.88
CA SER A 232 21.48 -3.36 17.02
C SER A 232 21.25 -1.94 17.53
N PHE A 233 20.33 -1.74 18.47
CA PHE A 233 20.34 -0.61 19.37
C PHE A 233 21.45 -0.96 20.36
N SER A 234 22.64 -0.99 19.78
CA SER A 234 23.92 -0.91 20.40
C SER A 234 23.78 0.34 21.25
N LEU A 235 23.54 0.18 22.56
CA LEU A 235 23.67 1.29 23.52
C LEU A 235 24.99 2.01 23.29
N THR A 236 26.00 1.27 22.79
CA THR A 236 27.27 1.75 22.27
C THR A 236 27.16 2.77 21.14
N ASP A 237 26.26 2.69 20.14
CA ASP A 237 26.27 3.62 19.00
C ASP A 237 25.74 5.01 19.38
N GLN A 238 24.64 5.10 20.14
CA GLN A 238 24.16 6.39 20.65
C GLN A 238 25.06 6.94 21.75
N PHE A 239 25.69 6.07 22.55
CA PHE A 239 26.68 6.48 23.54
C PHE A 239 27.97 6.96 22.86
N GLU A 240 28.41 6.33 21.77
CA GLU A 240 29.57 6.71 20.97
C GLU A 240 29.31 7.99 20.17
N GLU A 241 28.14 8.17 19.55
CA GLU A 241 27.74 9.45 18.93
C GLU A 241 27.63 10.56 19.99
N SER A 242 27.15 10.25 21.19
CA SER A 242 27.08 11.20 22.29
C SER A 242 28.47 11.59 22.80
N LEU A 243 29.36 10.62 22.96
CA LEU A 243 30.76 10.84 23.35
C LEU A 243 31.54 11.60 22.27
N THR A 244 31.42 11.21 21.00
CA THR A 244 32.11 11.91 19.90
C THR A 244 31.61 13.34 19.71
N PHE A 245 30.33 13.60 19.95
CA PHE A 245 29.82 14.97 19.94
C PHE A 245 30.30 15.77 21.16
N HIS A 246 30.30 15.17 22.35
CA HIS A 246 30.91 15.78 23.54
C HIS A 246 32.39 16.11 23.32
N ASP A 247 33.16 15.20 22.71
CA ASP A 247 34.55 15.41 22.34
C ASP A 247 34.71 16.52 21.31
N SER A 248 33.80 16.64 20.35
CA SER A 248 33.80 17.73 19.38
C SER A 248 33.59 19.09 20.06
N ILE A 249 32.74 19.15 21.10
CA ILE A 249 32.56 20.35 21.92
C ILE A 249 33.86 20.65 22.69
N THR A 250 34.44 19.67 23.40
CA THR A 250 35.62 19.89 24.25
C THR A 250 36.91 20.19 23.47
N ASN A 251 36.97 19.74 22.21
CA ASN A 251 38.09 19.99 21.29
C ASN A 251 38.01 21.34 20.56
N CYS A 252 36.89 22.08 20.61
CA CYS A 252 36.83 23.43 20.06
C CYS A 252 37.88 24.33 20.74
N GLN A 253 38.79 24.93 19.97
CA GLN A 253 39.90 25.74 20.50
C GLN A 253 39.63 27.24 20.43
N THR A 254 38.62 27.65 19.66
CA THR A 254 38.24 29.06 19.53
C THR A 254 36.74 29.26 19.75
N MET A 255 36.35 30.48 20.12
CA MET A 255 34.94 30.84 20.31
C MET A 255 34.15 30.69 18.99
N ASP A 256 34.78 30.98 17.85
CA ASP A 256 34.16 30.88 16.53
C ASP A 256 33.86 29.43 16.13
N GLU A 257 34.76 28.49 16.44
CA GLU A 257 34.51 27.05 16.23
C GLU A 257 33.34 26.56 17.08
N LEU A 258 33.31 26.94 18.35
CA LEU A 258 32.26 26.55 19.28
C LEU A 258 30.89 27.10 18.84
N ILE A 259 30.83 28.36 18.38
CA ILE A 259 29.60 28.99 17.87
C ILE A 259 29.14 28.32 16.56
N LYS A 260 30.07 28.01 15.65
CA LYS A 260 29.73 27.29 14.40
C LYS A 260 29.15 25.91 14.70
N LEU A 261 29.79 25.16 15.60
CA LEU A 261 29.33 23.83 16.01
C LEU A 261 27.94 23.91 16.69
N PHE A 262 27.74 24.90 17.57
CA PHE A 262 26.46 25.14 18.23
C PHE A 262 25.34 25.45 17.24
N ASN A 263 25.57 26.37 16.28
CA ASN A 263 24.55 26.78 15.30
C ASN A 263 24.26 25.70 14.25
N ALA A 264 25.26 24.89 13.89
CA ALA A 264 25.08 23.81 12.93
C ALA A 264 24.23 22.64 13.48
N ASN A 265 24.05 22.54 14.81
CA ASN A 265 23.36 21.42 15.45
C ASN A 265 22.21 21.83 16.39
N PRO A 266 21.12 22.47 15.90
CA PRO A 266 20.04 23.02 16.74
C PRO A 266 19.38 22.00 17.68
N ALA A 267 19.19 20.76 17.23
CA ALA A 267 18.55 19.71 18.02
C ALA A 267 19.40 19.25 19.23
N LEU A 268 20.72 19.45 19.18
CA LEU A 268 21.65 19.02 20.22
C LEU A 268 22.00 20.13 21.22
N GLN A 269 21.60 21.38 20.95
CA GLN A 269 21.88 22.54 21.81
C GLN A 269 21.29 22.40 23.21
N GLN A 270 20.07 21.86 23.31
CA GLN A 270 19.41 21.67 24.59
C GLN A 270 20.00 20.48 25.36
N VAL A 271 20.47 19.46 24.64
CA VAL A 271 21.01 18.23 25.21
C VAL A 271 22.38 18.44 25.83
N TYR A 272 23.29 19.17 25.14
CA TYR A 272 24.68 19.41 25.59
C TYR A 272 24.90 20.82 26.12
N ARG A 273 23.85 21.43 26.67
CA ARG A 273 23.86 22.83 27.06
C ARG A 273 24.98 23.14 28.06
N ASP A 274 25.18 22.26 29.03
CA ASP A 274 26.13 22.48 30.12
C ASP A 274 27.58 22.33 29.63
N GLU A 275 27.83 21.42 28.70
CA GLU A 275 29.10 21.20 28.04
C GLU A 275 29.51 22.39 27.17
N PHE A 276 28.57 22.93 26.39
CA PHE A 276 28.79 24.17 25.62
C PHE A 276 29.10 25.34 26.56
N ILE A 277 28.42 25.45 27.69
CA ILE A 277 28.68 26.50 28.69
C ILE A 277 30.07 26.29 29.33
N ALA A 278 30.43 25.06 29.70
CA ALA A 278 31.71 24.73 30.30
C ALA A 278 32.88 25.04 29.36
N GLN A 279 32.80 24.61 28.09
CA GLN A 279 33.84 24.89 27.10
C GLN A 279 33.92 26.39 26.78
N LYS A 280 32.78 27.07 26.64
CA LYS A 280 32.74 28.53 26.47
C LYS A 280 33.48 29.24 27.60
N ASN A 281 33.23 28.87 28.84
CA ASN A 281 33.90 29.47 30.01
C ASN A 281 35.40 29.18 30.03
N LYS A 282 35.82 27.98 29.60
CA LYS A 282 37.23 27.62 29.46
C LYS A 282 37.94 28.47 28.41
N LEU A 283 37.32 28.66 27.24
CA LEU A 283 37.87 29.47 26.15
C LEU A 283 37.92 30.97 26.49
N ILE A 284 36.99 31.47 27.30
CA ILE A 284 37.00 32.85 27.82
C ILE A 284 38.14 33.06 28.81
N ASN A 285 38.49 32.03 29.61
CA ASN A 285 39.48 32.11 30.67
C ASN A 285 40.89 31.65 30.25
N GLN A 286 41.15 31.37 28.97
CA GLN A 286 42.50 31.05 28.51
C GLN A 286 43.38 32.33 28.53
N PRO A 287 44.58 32.28 29.14
CA PRO A 287 45.49 33.42 29.14
C PRO A 287 45.98 33.66 27.72
N ASN A 288 45.73 34.86 27.20
CA ASN A 288 46.28 35.35 25.93
C ASN A 288 47.82 35.25 25.95
N PHE A 289 48.40 34.20 25.36
CA PHE A 289 49.82 34.19 25.01
C PHE A 289 50.03 35.14 23.82
N ARG A 290 50.18 36.43 24.11
CA ARG A 290 50.75 37.38 23.15
C ARG A 290 52.25 37.11 23.09
N GLN A 291 52.72 36.44 22.04
CA GLN A 291 54.14 36.50 21.67
C GLN A 291 54.43 37.93 21.18
N ASN A 292 55.18 38.69 21.98
CA ASN A 292 55.81 39.93 21.55
C ASN A 292 56.83 39.59 20.45
N GLY A 293 56.52 39.95 19.22
CA GLY A 293 57.49 40.00 18.13
C GLY A 293 58.50 41.10 18.41
N THR A 294 59.74 40.70 18.64
CA THR A 294 60.92 41.57 18.55
C THR A 294 61.14 41.96 17.09
N ALA A 295 61.09 43.26 16.81
CA ALA A 295 61.65 43.83 15.59
C ALA A 295 62.77 44.79 15.99
N ALA A 296 64.01 44.34 15.82
CA ALA A 296 65.18 45.19 15.76
C ALA A 296 65.46 45.46 14.27
N HIS A 297 65.43 46.74 13.88
CA HIS A 297 66.44 47.40 13.06
C HIS A 297 66.26 48.90 13.13
#